data_AF-A0A6P1YWX3-F1
#
_entry.id   AF-A0A6P1YWX3-F1
#
_cell.length_a   1.000
_cell.length_b   1.000
_cell.length_c   1.000
_cell.angle_alpha   90.00
_cell.angle_beta   90.00
_cell.angle_gamma   90.00
#
_symmetry.space_group_name_H-M   'P 1'
#
loop_
_entity.id
_entity.type
_entity.pdbx_description
1 polymer ?
#
loop_
_entity_poly.entity_id
_entity_poly.type
_entity_poly.pdbx_seq_one_letter_code
_entity_poly.pdbx_strand_id
1 'polypeptide(L)' 'MPYGEFDIVTLSPSTVRVMHKVAHHIYEFSLMDDGSGGRVVRQAPSIVVGKDGEEFPAWDLVPEAERVAVEAASYPGVAG' A
#
# COMPACT_ATOMS: atom_id res chain seq x y z
N MET A 1 -14.28 -5.67 -6.49
CA MET A 1 -12.81 -5.91 -6.46
C MET A 1 -12.33 -5.46 -5.09
N PRO A 2 -11.52 -6.24 -4.35
CA PRO A 2 -11.61 -6.29 -2.89
C PRO A 2 -11.18 -5.00 -2.16
N TYR A 3 -10.58 -4.03 -2.84
CA TYR A 3 -10.06 -2.82 -2.21
C TYR A 3 -10.72 -1.53 -2.72
N GLY A 4 -11.87 -1.66 -3.40
CA GLY A 4 -12.77 -0.55 -3.78
C GLY A 4 -12.08 0.56 -4.55
N GLU A 5 -11.56 1.53 -3.81
CA GLU A 5 -10.94 2.77 -4.27
C GLU A 5 -9.42 2.64 -4.51
N PHE A 6 -8.81 1.53 -4.10
CA PHE A 6 -7.39 1.28 -4.27
C PHE A 6 -7.09 0.16 -5.29
N ASP A 7 -6.02 0.37 -6.05
CA ASP A 7 -5.32 -0.66 -6.81
C ASP A 7 -4.02 -1.03 -6.09
N ILE A 8 -3.66 -2.31 -6.12
CA ILE A 8 -2.53 -2.84 -5.36
C ILE A 8 -1.60 -3.58 -6.29
N VAL A 9 -0.31 -3.31 -6.14
CA VAL A 9 0.75 -4.02 -6.84
C VAL A 9 1.78 -4.49 -5.82
N THR A 10 1.92 -5.80 -5.67
CA THR A 10 3.01 -6.40 -4.89
C THR A 10 4.30 -6.31 -5.73
N LEU A 11 5.24 -5.46 -5.32
CA LEU A 11 6.53 -5.32 -6.01
C LEU A 11 7.51 -6.40 -5.55
N SER A 12 7.43 -6.80 -4.29
CA SER A 12 8.22 -7.87 -3.69
C SER A 12 7.51 -8.45 -2.46
N PRO A 13 7.96 -9.58 -1.88
CA PRO A 13 7.41 -10.11 -0.63
C PRO A 13 7.43 -9.11 0.54
N SER A 14 8.30 -8.10 0.49
CA SER A 14 8.48 -7.06 1.49
C SER A 14 8.07 -5.67 1.02
N THR A 15 7.43 -5.53 -0.15
CA THR A 15 7.08 -4.21 -0.71
C THR A 15 5.76 -4.26 -1.48
N VAL A 16 4.82 -3.42 -1.07
CA VAL A 16 3.52 -3.27 -1.72
C VAL A 16 3.31 -1.81 -2.11
N ARG A 17 2.85 -1.60 -3.33
CA ARG A 17 2.41 -0.29 -3.83
C ARG A 17 0.89 -0.25 -3.83
N VAL A 18 0.34 0.79 -3.22
CA VAL A 18 -1.10 1.06 -3.15
C VAL A 18 -1.39 2.37 -3.88
N MET A 19 -2.27 2.32 -4.86
CA MET A 19 -2.63 3.44 -5.70
C MET A 19 -4.11 3.78 -5.51
N HIS A 20 -4.42 5.01 -5.14
CA HIS A 20 -5.80 5.47 -5.06
C HIS A 20 -6.33 5.83 -6.46
N LYS A 21 -7.45 5.22 -6.87
CA LYS A 21 -8.01 5.33 -8.24
C LYS A 21 -8.46 6.73 -8.61
N VAL A 22 -9.05 7.45 -7.66
CA VAL A 22 -9.64 8.78 -7.89
C VAL A 22 -8.65 9.91 -7.58
N ALA A 23 -8.01 9.87 -6.40
CA ALA A 23 -7.00 10.84 -6.00
C ALA A 23 -5.66 10.69 -6.73
N HIS A 24 -5.42 9.58 -7.45
CA HIS A 24 -4.17 9.28 -8.14
C HIS A 24 -2.92 9.35 -7.24
N HIS A 25 -3.09 9.08 -5.94
CA HIS A 25 -2.00 9.03 -4.97
C HIS A 25 -1.39 7.65 -4.92
N ILE A 26 -0.06 7.60 -4.92
CA ILE A 26 0.71 6.35 -4.88
C ILE A 26 1.49 6.29 -3.58
N TYR A 27 1.24 5.23 -2.81
CA TYR A 27 1.88 4.93 -1.54
C TYR A 27 2.66 3.63 -1.66
N GLU A 28 3.92 3.63 -1.24
CA GLU A 28 4.74 2.41 -1.15
C GLU A 28 5.02 2.05 0.30
N PHE A 29 4.63 0.83 0.66
CA PHE A 29 4.80 0.29 2.00
C PHE A 29 5.86 -0.79 2.00
N SER A 30 6.83 -0.66 2.89
CA SER A 30 7.76 -1.74 3.23
C SER A 30 7.14 -2.61 4.30
N LEU A 31 7.03 -3.91 4.02
CA LEU A 31 6.45 -4.89 4.91
C LEU A 31 7.54 -5.77 5.53
N MET A 32 7.34 -6.15 6.78
CA MET A 32 8.18 -7.07 7.52
C MET A 32 7.32 -8.18 8.12
N ASP A 33 7.86 -9.39 8.17
CA ASP A 33 7.26 -10.49 8.93
C ASP A 33 7.34 -10.17 10.43
N ASP A 34 6.23 -10.33 11.16
CA ASP A 34 6.18 -10.09 12.61
C ASP A 34 6.68 -11.28 13.45
N GLY A 35 7.13 -12.36 12.81
CA GLY A 35 7.58 -13.59 13.45
C GLY A 35 6.45 -14.54 13.84
N SER A 36 5.19 -14.15 13.63
CA SER A 36 3.99 -14.97 13.86
C SER A 36 3.34 -15.44 12.54
N GLY A 37 3.96 -15.14 11.40
CA GLY A 37 3.41 -15.37 10.07
C GLY A 37 2.50 -14.23 9.59
N GLY A 38 2.37 -13.16 10.38
CA GLY A 38 1.73 -11.91 9.99
C GLY A 38 2.72 -10.95 9.34
N ARG A 39 2.20 -9.93 8.66
CA ARG A 39 3.00 -8.86 8.06
C ARG A 39 2.60 -7.52 8.64
N VAL A 40 3.61 -6.71 8.97
CA VAL A 40 3.45 -5.35 9.49
C VAL A 40 4.19 -4.35 8.62
N VAL A 41 3.68 -3.11 8.56
CA VAL A 41 4.39 -2.01 7.91
C VAL A 41 5.57 -1.61 8.79
N ARG A 42 6.77 -1.65 8.20
CA ARG A 42 8.02 -1.33 8.92
C ARG A 42 8.20 0.17 9.14
N GLN A 43 7.76 0.99 8.19
CA GLN A 43 7.98 2.43 8.13
C GLN A 43 6.80 3.14 7.46
N ALA A 44 6.60 4.42 7.76
CA ALA A 44 5.63 5.26 7.07
C ALA A 44 5.82 5.16 5.54
N PRO A 45 4.73 5.19 4.74
CA PRO A 45 4.84 4.98 3.31
C PRO A 45 5.73 6.02 2.64
N SER A 46 6.46 5.58 1.63
CA SER A 46 7.03 6.52 0.66
C SER A 46 5.92 6.99 -0.26
N ILE A 47 5.73 8.30 -0.37
CA ILE A 47 4.73 8.89 -1.26
C ILE A 47 5.44 9.19 -2.57
N VAL A 48 4.98 8.55 -3.63
CA VAL A 48 5.69 8.58 -4.91
C VAL A 48 5.15 9.69 -5.82
N VAL A 49 3.84 9.93 -5.83
CA VAL A 49 3.18 10.97 -6.66
C VAL A 49 1.85 11.38 -6.03
N GLY A 50 1.59 12.69 -5.96
CA GLY A 50 0.26 13.29 -5.80
C GLY A 50 -0.30 13.79 -7.14
N LYS A 51 -1.62 13.93 -7.29
CA LYS A 51 -2.22 14.44 -8.55
C LYS A 51 -1.70 15.85 -8.85
N ASP A 52 -1.49 16.16 -10.13
CA ASP A 52 -1.08 17.50 -10.62
C ASP A 52 0.25 18.05 -10.06
N GLY A 53 1.13 17.18 -9.57
CA GLY A 53 2.40 17.61 -8.97
C GLY A 53 2.24 18.20 -7.56
N GLU A 54 1.09 18.01 -6.91
CA GLU A 54 0.95 18.27 -5.49
C GLU A 54 1.85 17.29 -4.72
N GLU A 55 2.93 17.80 -4.16
CA GLU A 55 3.85 17.07 -3.26
C GLU A 55 3.21 16.71 -1.92
N PHE A 56 1.94 17.08 -1.69
CA PHE A 56 1.27 16.82 -0.43
C PHE A 56 0.58 15.45 -0.47
N PRO A 57 1.08 14.45 0.25
CA PRO A 57 0.31 13.24 0.48
C PRO A 57 -1.04 13.59 1.10
N ALA A 58 -2.10 12.99 0.58
CA ALA A 58 -3.35 12.88 1.33
C ALA A 58 -3.10 11.96 2.53
N TRP A 59 -2.63 12.55 3.64
CA TRP A 59 -2.32 11.86 4.89
C TRP A 59 -3.55 11.18 5.49
N ASP A 60 -4.74 11.68 5.19
CA ASP A 60 -6.04 11.09 5.51
C ASP A 60 -6.26 9.72 4.83
N LEU A 61 -5.64 9.48 3.67
CA LEU A 61 -5.72 8.20 2.96
C LEU A 61 -4.66 7.19 3.40
N VAL A 62 -3.64 7.61 4.14
CA VAL A 62 -2.53 6.74 4.58
C VAL A 62 -3.01 5.57 5.46
N PRO A 63 -3.86 5.78 6.49
CA PRO A 63 -4.34 4.67 7.32
C PRO A 63 -5.10 3.60 6.54
N GLU A 64 -5.87 4.02 5.53
CA GLU A 64 -6.62 3.09 4.69
C GLU A 64 -5.71 2.35 3.72
N ALA A 65 -4.77 3.06 3.09
CA ALA A 65 -3.76 2.47 2.21
C ALA A 65 -2.86 1.46 2.95
N GLU A 66 -2.51 1.73 4.21
CA GLU A 66 -1.76 0.81 5.07
C GLU A 66 -2.55 -0.48 5.35
N ARG A 67 -3.82 -0.36 5.75
CA ARG A 67 -4.68 -1.52 5.99
C ARG A 67 -4.79 -2.40 4.76
N VAL A 68 -4.97 -1.77 3.61
CA VAL A 68 -5.03 -2.41 2.30
C VAL A 68 -3.72 -3.12 1.95
N ALA A 69 -2.56 -2.50 2.24
CA ALA A 69 -1.25 -3.12 2.03
C ALA A 69 -1.01 -4.37 2.90
N VAL A 70 -1.36 -4.31 4.19
CA VAL A 70 -1.24 -5.45 5.13
C VAL A 70 -2.14 -6.60 4.71
N GLU A 71 -3.39 -6.30 4.33
CA GLU A 71 -4.34 -7.32 3.88
C GLU A 71 -3.86 -8.00 2.60
N ALA A 72 -3.44 -7.22 1.58
CA ALA A 72 -2.95 -7.78 0.33
C ALA A 72 -1.70 -8.64 0.50
N ALA A 73 -0.84 -8.30 1.45
CA ALA A 73 0.34 -9.08 1.76
C ALA A 73 0.02 -10.36 2.55
N SER A 74 -1.12 -10.43 3.22
CA SER A 74 -1.56 -11.63 3.95
C SER A 74 -2.15 -12.70 3.03
N TYR A 75 -2.47 -12.36 1.77
CA TYR A 75 -2.92 -13.33 0.77
C TYR A 75 -1.72 -13.85 -0.05
N PRO A 76 -1.35 -15.15 0.07
CA PRO A 76 -0.27 -15.76 -0.72
C PRO A 76 -0.61 -15.94 -2.22
N GLY A 77 -1.66 -15.28 -2.73
CA GLY A 77 -2.25 -15.54 -4.05
C GLY A 77 -2.15 -14.39 -5.06
N VAL A 78 -1.40 -13.32 -4.78
CA VAL A 78 -1.10 -12.28 -5.78
C VAL A 78 0.27 -12.54 -6.43
N ALA A 79 0.48 -13.79 -6.84
CA ALA A 79 1.49 -14.18 -7.81
C ALA A 79 0.72 -14.69 -9.01
N GLY A 80 0.60 -13.83 -10.03
CA GLY A 80 0.25 -14.27 -11.38
C GLY A 80 1.36 -15.09 -11.99
#